data_AF-A0AAW7X6I3-F1
#
_entry.id   AF-A0AAW7X6I3-F1
#
_cell.length_a   1.000
_cell.length_b   1.000
_cell.length_c   1.000
_cell.angle_alpha   90.00
_cell.angle_beta   90.00
_cell.angle_gamma   90.00
#
_symmetry.space_group_name_H-M   'P 1'
#
loop_
_entity.id
_entity.type
_entity.pdbx_description
1 polymer ?
#
loop_
_entity_poly.entity_id
_entity_poly.type
_entity_poly.pdbx_seq_one_letter_code
_entity_poly.pdbx_strand_id
1 'polypeptide(L)'
;MRKAWCILTLTVMLGAAGCANYNTINAGVHEPESNNQAVMDLLAQAKQNNEYGEYALAESALERALRIEPRNPYLWFELAVVHKWQGQSSQAKSFAQRARSYASTDKMRAQIDRFIDNLVI
;
A
#
# COMPACT_ATOMS: atom_id res chain seq x y z
N MET A 1 41.46 50.74 11.05
CA MET A 1 41.16 49.60 11.93
C MET A 1 40.16 48.67 11.23
N ARG A 2 40.64 47.49 10.84
CA ARG A 2 39.93 46.20 10.59
C ARG A 2 38.46 46.23 10.14
N LYS A 3 38.20 45.90 8.87
CA LYS A 3 37.33 44.81 8.35
C LYS A 3 37.75 44.62 6.87
N ALA A 4 38.63 43.71 6.45
CA ALA A 4 38.72 42.28 6.70
C ALA A 4 37.38 41.57 6.50
N TRP A 5 36.91 41.49 5.24
CA TRP A 5 36.49 40.21 4.66
C TRP A 5 36.22 40.34 3.17
N CYS A 6 37.20 39.92 2.37
CA CYS A 6 37.05 39.52 0.99
C CYS A 6 37.96 38.30 0.81
N ILE A 7 37.64 37.42 -0.14
CA ILE A 7 38.30 36.15 -0.52
C ILE A 7 37.59 34.93 0.13
N LEU A 8 36.70 34.27 -0.65
CA LEU A 8 36.96 33.02 -1.41
C LEU A 8 37.23 31.86 -0.43
N THR A 9 36.46 30.77 -0.41
CA THR A 9 36.29 29.84 -1.54
C THR A 9 35.05 28.96 -1.38
N LEU A 10 34.34 28.85 -2.49
CA LEU A 10 33.53 27.73 -2.94
C LEU A 10 34.08 26.36 -2.50
N THR A 11 33.36 25.63 -1.64
CA THR A 11 33.54 24.17 -1.52
C THR A 11 32.19 23.47 -1.30
N VAL A 12 31.68 22.96 -2.41
CA VAL A 12 30.98 21.67 -2.55
C VAL A 12 29.61 21.52 -1.88
N MET A 13 28.58 21.73 -2.71
CA MET A 13 27.41 20.86 -2.73
C MET A 13 27.82 19.44 -3.19
N LEU A 14 27.61 18.43 -2.34
CA LEU A 14 27.30 17.05 -2.72
C LEU A 14 26.85 16.32 -1.44
N GLY A 15 25.57 15.96 -1.30
CA GLY A 15 25.06 14.63 -1.69
C GLY A 15 25.11 13.71 -0.45
N ALA A 16 24.13 12.90 -0.08
CA ALA A 16 22.94 12.42 -0.76
C ALA A 16 21.89 12.06 0.31
N ALA A 17 20.65 11.91 -0.17
CA ALA A 17 19.50 11.45 0.57
C ALA A 17 19.80 10.20 1.42
N GLY A 18 19.62 10.33 2.74
CA GLY A 18 19.40 9.21 3.64
C GLY A 18 17.93 9.18 4.06
N CYS A 19 17.00 9.12 3.11
CA CYS A 19 15.61 8.86 3.45
C CYS A 19 15.53 7.41 3.95
N ALA A 20 15.11 7.29 5.20
CA ALA A 20 14.51 6.11 5.80
C ALA A 20 15.28 4.79 5.60
N ASN A 21 16.07 4.51 6.61
CA ASN A 21 16.25 3.18 7.17
C ASN A 21 14.91 2.42 7.21
N TYR A 22 14.59 1.61 6.19
CA TYR A 22 13.50 0.63 6.30
C TYR A 22 14.08 -0.58 7.05
N ASN A 23 14.10 -0.39 8.35
CA ASN A 23 14.37 -1.43 9.32
C ASN A 23 13.40 -2.59 9.05
N THR A 24 13.93 -3.74 8.64
CA THR A 24 13.26 -5.00 8.32
C THR A 24 12.65 -5.66 9.57
N ILE A 25 11.80 -4.92 10.30
CA ILE A 25 11.09 -5.38 11.50
C ILE A 25 9.58 -5.37 11.26
N ASN A 26 9.13 -6.00 10.18
CA ASN A 26 7.70 -6.32 10.02
C ASN A 26 7.50 -7.64 9.29
N ALA A 27 8.00 -8.72 9.89
CA ALA A 27 7.55 -10.07 9.58
C ALA A 27 6.07 -10.22 10.00
N GLY A 28 5.12 -9.85 9.12
CA GLY A 28 3.70 -10.05 9.43
C GLY A 28 2.67 -9.46 8.47
N VAL A 29 3.03 -8.49 7.62
CA VAL A 29 2.10 -7.92 6.63
C VAL A 29 2.60 -8.35 5.26
N HIS A 30 1.73 -8.94 4.44
CA HIS A 30 2.11 -9.23 3.06
C HIS A 30 2.40 -7.90 2.38
N GLU A 31 3.62 -7.67 1.92
CA GLU A 31 3.94 -6.54 1.05
C GLU A 31 3.27 -6.74 -0.31
N PRO A 32 2.91 -5.65 -1.00
CA PRO A 32 2.44 -5.75 -2.36
C PRO A 32 3.59 -6.26 -3.24
N GLU A 33 3.50 -7.53 -3.63
CA GLU A 33 4.40 -8.15 -4.59
C GLU A 33 4.00 -7.69 -6.02
N SER A 34 4.25 -6.42 -6.34
CA SER A 34 4.15 -5.90 -7.72
C SER A 34 5.46 -5.21 -8.10
N ASN A 35 5.88 -5.39 -9.35
CA ASN A 35 7.06 -4.69 -9.89
C ASN A 35 6.68 -3.39 -10.60
N ASN A 36 5.41 -2.97 -10.51
CA ASN A 36 4.89 -1.82 -11.21
C ASN A 36 4.77 -0.61 -10.28
N GLN A 37 5.59 0.42 -10.51
CA GLN A 37 5.59 1.64 -9.70
C GLN A 37 4.22 2.31 -9.65
N ALA A 38 3.47 2.36 -10.76
CA ALA A 38 2.16 2.98 -10.78
C ALA A 38 1.16 2.22 -9.89
N VAL A 39 1.26 0.89 -9.82
CA VAL A 39 0.45 0.07 -8.91
C VAL A 39 0.83 0.37 -7.46
N MET A 40 2.11 0.51 -7.16
CA MET A 40 2.59 0.86 -5.82
C MET A 40 2.10 2.22 -5.36
N ASP A 41 2.19 3.24 -6.22
CA ASP A 41 1.74 4.60 -5.91
C ASP A 41 0.22 4.63 -5.66
N LEU A 42 -0.55 3.93 -6.50
CA LEU A 42 -2.00 3.80 -6.34
C LEU A 42 -2.38 3.07 -5.05
N LEU A 43 -1.64 2.01 -4.71
CA LEU A 43 -1.87 1.28 -3.47
C LEU A 43 -1.52 2.11 -2.24
N ALA A 44 -0.40 2.85 -2.27
CA ALA A 44 -0.04 3.77 -1.20
C ALA A 44 -1.11 4.85 -1.01
N GLN A 45 -1.59 5.45 -2.12
CA GLN A 45 -2.72 6.38 -2.11
C GLN A 45 -3.99 5.74 -1.52
N ALA A 46 -4.31 4.50 -1.90
CA ALA A 46 -5.48 3.81 -1.38
C ALA A 46 -5.41 3.58 0.13
N LYS A 47 -4.25 3.12 0.63
CA LYS A 47 -4.03 2.90 2.07
C LYS A 47 -4.16 4.20 2.86
N GLN A 48 -3.51 5.25 2.39
CA GLN A 48 -3.61 6.58 2.99
C GLN A 48 -5.07 7.05 3.04
N ASN A 49 -5.81 6.96 1.94
CA ASN A 49 -7.21 7.36 1.90
C ASN A 49 -8.08 6.52 2.85
N ASN A 50 -7.84 5.21 2.93
CA ASN A 50 -8.56 4.34 3.85
C ASN A 50 -8.29 4.68 5.33
N GLU A 51 -7.05 5.05 5.68
CA GLU A 51 -6.69 5.52 7.02
C GLU A 51 -7.39 6.84 7.39
N TYR A 52 -7.61 7.72 6.41
CA TYR A 52 -8.37 8.95 6.59
C TYR A 52 -9.90 8.76 6.55
N GLY A 53 -10.40 7.54 6.32
CA GLY A 53 -11.83 7.27 6.17
C GLY A 53 -12.40 7.68 4.81
N GLU A 54 -11.54 8.09 3.87
CA GLU A 54 -11.89 8.48 2.51
C GLU A 54 -12.06 7.25 1.62
N TYR A 55 -13.00 6.37 1.99
CA TYR A 55 -13.13 5.04 1.40
C TYR A 55 -13.42 5.05 -0.11
N ALA A 56 -14.19 6.03 -0.59
CA ALA A 56 -14.46 6.19 -2.03
C ALA A 56 -13.19 6.53 -2.83
N LEU A 57 -12.29 7.33 -2.26
CA LEU A 57 -11.01 7.64 -2.89
C LEU A 57 -10.06 6.44 -2.83
N ALA A 58 -10.11 5.65 -1.75
CA ALA A 58 -9.34 4.41 -1.65
C ALA A 58 -9.78 3.38 -2.71
N GLU A 59 -11.09 3.17 -2.84
CA GLU A 59 -11.68 2.27 -3.83
C GLU A 59 -11.30 2.68 -5.26
N SER A 60 -11.45 3.96 -5.61
CA SER A 60 -11.07 4.49 -6.94
C SER A 60 -9.59 4.27 -7.28
N ALA A 61 -8.69 4.44 -6.30
CA ALA A 61 -7.26 4.17 -6.49
C ALA A 61 -6.99 2.66 -6.70
N LEU A 62 -7.65 1.78 -5.94
CA LEU A 62 -7.53 0.33 -6.10
C LEU A 62 -8.10 -0.17 -7.43
N GLU A 63 -9.23 0.37 -7.89
CA GLU A 63 -9.79 0.03 -9.20
C GLU A 63 -8.85 0.43 -10.34
N ARG A 64 -8.20 1.59 -10.23
CA ARG A 64 -7.16 2.01 -11.17
C ARG A 64 -5.99 1.03 -11.17
N ALA A 65 -5.54 0.60 -9.99
CA ALA A 65 -4.47 -0.38 -9.87
C ALA A 65 -4.88 -1.73 -10.49
N LEU A 66 -6.13 -2.16 -10.29
CA LEU A 66 -6.69 -3.39 -10.89
C LEU A 66 -6.83 -3.30 -12.41
N ARG A 67 -6.98 -2.13 -13.01
CA ARG A 67 -6.90 -1.99 -14.47
C ARG A 67 -5.49 -2.28 -15.01
N ILE A 68 -4.47 -2.09 -14.20
CA ILE A 68 -3.07 -2.39 -14.55
C ILE A 68 -2.77 -3.87 -14.25
N GLU A 69 -3.15 -4.35 -13.06
CA GLU A 69 -2.94 -5.73 -12.62
C GLU A 69 -4.25 -6.41 -12.17
N PRO A 70 -5.08 -6.89 -13.12
CA PRO A 70 -6.43 -7.38 -12.83
C PRO A 70 -6.47 -8.68 -12.01
N ARG A 71 -5.34 -9.42 -11.97
CA ARG A 71 -5.20 -10.69 -11.26
C ARG A 71 -4.29 -10.58 -10.03
N ASN A 72 -4.02 -9.37 -9.54
CA ASN A 72 -3.24 -9.21 -8.33
C ASN A 72 -4.12 -9.50 -7.10
N PRO A 73 -3.88 -10.58 -6.35
CA PRO A 73 -4.69 -10.94 -5.19
C PRO A 73 -4.63 -9.88 -4.08
N TYR A 74 -3.56 -9.10 -4.00
CA TYR A 74 -3.38 -8.08 -2.97
C TYR A 74 -4.33 -6.90 -3.18
N LEU A 75 -4.45 -6.42 -4.41
CA LEU A 75 -5.37 -5.33 -4.75
C LEU A 75 -6.83 -5.70 -4.47
N TRP A 76 -7.21 -6.94 -4.79
CA TRP A 76 -8.55 -7.46 -4.46
C TRP A 76 -8.77 -7.58 -2.94
N PHE A 77 -7.73 -7.95 -2.18
CA PHE A 77 -7.82 -8.05 -0.73
C PHE A 77 -7.92 -6.66 -0.07
N GLU A 78 -7.19 -5.67 -0.56
CA GLU A 78 -7.27 -4.29 -0.07
C GLU A 78 -8.65 -3.68 -0.35
N LEU A 79 -9.27 -3.97 -1.49
CA LEU A 79 -10.69 -3.62 -1.72
C LEU A 79 -11.57 -4.26 -0.65
N ALA A 80 -11.37 -5.55 -0.35
CA ALA A 80 -12.14 -6.22 0.69
C ALA A 80 -11.99 -5.52 2.06
N VAL A 81 -10.78 -5.08 2.41
CA VAL A 81 -10.52 -4.33 3.65
C VAL A 81 -11.25 -2.98 3.64
N VAL A 82 -11.18 -2.22 2.56
CA VAL A 82 -11.90 -0.93 2.41
C VAL A 82 -13.41 -1.13 2.60
N HIS A 83 -14.02 -2.14 1.94
CA HIS A 83 -15.45 -2.40 2.08
C HIS A 83 -15.84 -2.88 3.48
N LYS A 84 -14.95 -3.58 4.20
CA LYS A 84 -15.18 -3.92 5.61
C LYS A 84 -15.30 -2.64 6.44
N TRP A 85 -14.42 -1.67 6.24
CA TRP A 85 -14.47 -0.38 6.95
C TRP A 85 -15.70 0.45 6.62
N GLN A 86 -16.22 0.34 5.39
CA GLN A 86 -17.51 0.91 5.00
C GLN A 86 -18.73 0.20 5.63
N GLY A 87 -18.55 -0.87 6.40
CA GLY A 87 -19.64 -1.69 6.96
C GLY A 87 -20.30 -2.62 5.95
N GLN A 88 -19.71 -2.78 4.77
CA GLN A 88 -20.23 -3.57 3.65
C GLN A 88 -19.65 -4.99 3.66
N SER A 89 -19.92 -5.74 4.73
CA SER A 89 -19.33 -7.07 4.96
C SER A 89 -19.60 -8.08 3.83
N SER A 90 -20.76 -7.98 3.16
CA SER A 90 -21.10 -8.85 2.02
C SER A 90 -20.17 -8.61 0.83
N GLN A 91 -19.96 -7.34 0.45
CA GLN A 91 -19.04 -6.95 -0.60
C GLN A 91 -17.59 -7.30 -0.23
N ALA A 92 -17.19 -7.00 1.01
CA ALA A 92 -15.88 -7.36 1.53
C ALA A 92 -15.59 -8.87 1.36
N LYS A 93 -16.56 -9.73 1.71
CA LYS A 93 -16.44 -11.19 1.53
C LYS A 93 -16.29 -11.57 0.06
N SER A 94 -17.08 -10.99 -0.84
CA SER A 94 -16.97 -11.28 -2.28
C SER A 94 -15.60 -10.89 -2.85
N PHE A 95 -15.06 -9.73 -2.47
CA PHE A 95 -13.73 -9.31 -2.91
C PHE A 95 -12.62 -10.17 -2.32
N ALA A 96 -12.73 -10.54 -1.04
CA ALA A 96 -11.79 -11.47 -0.40
C ALA A 96 -11.80 -12.85 -1.09
N GLN A 97 -12.97 -13.38 -1.43
CA GLN A 97 -13.06 -14.64 -2.20
C GLN A 97 -12.39 -14.53 -3.58
N ARG A 98 -12.53 -13.38 -4.25
CA ARG A 98 -11.84 -13.12 -5.51
C ARG A 98 -10.32 -13.05 -5.32
N ALA A 99 -9.85 -12.33 -4.29
CA ALA A 99 -8.44 -12.31 -3.92
C ALA A 99 -7.89 -13.73 -3.68
N ARG A 100 -8.66 -14.57 -2.96
CA ARG A 100 -8.31 -15.96 -2.68
C ARG A 100 -8.12 -16.79 -3.95
N SER A 101 -8.94 -16.54 -4.99
CA SER A 101 -8.85 -17.24 -6.27
C SER A 101 -7.57 -16.92 -7.05
N TYR A 102 -6.98 -15.74 -6.83
CA TYR A 102 -5.71 -15.32 -7.45
C TYR A 102 -4.49 -15.54 -6.54
N ALA A 103 -4.69 -15.86 -5.26
CA ALA A 103 -3.62 -16.04 -4.30
C ALA A 103 -2.77 -17.28 -4.65
N SER A 104 -1.49 -17.04 -4.95
CA SER A 104 -0.54 -18.08 -5.35
C SER A 104 0.18 -18.73 -4.17
N THR A 105 0.13 -18.12 -2.97
CA THR A 105 0.82 -18.61 -1.77
C THR A 105 -0.17 -19.06 -0.70
N ASP A 106 0.17 -20.11 0.04
CA ASP A 106 -0.62 -20.61 1.17
C ASP A 106 -0.76 -19.57 2.27
N LYS A 107 0.31 -18.82 2.52
CA LYS A 107 0.33 -17.73 3.51
C LYS A 107 -0.76 -16.69 3.19
N MET A 108 -0.91 -16.32 1.92
CA MET A 108 -1.90 -15.32 1.51
C MET A 108 -3.32 -15.89 1.56
N ARG A 109 -3.51 -17.13 1.11
CA ARG A 109 -4.80 -17.83 1.24
C ARG A 109 -5.25 -17.91 2.70
N ALA A 110 -4.36 -18.29 3.61
CA ALA A 110 -4.64 -18.35 5.03
C ALA A 110 -4.96 -16.96 5.64
N GLN A 111 -4.28 -15.90 5.20
CA GLN A 111 -4.60 -14.54 5.62
C GLN A 111 -6.02 -14.13 5.19
N ILE A 112 -6.37 -14.42 3.94
CA ILE A 112 -7.69 -14.10 3.38
C ILE A 112 -8.78 -14.93 4.06
N ASP A 113 -8.54 -16.21 4.31
CA ASP A 113 -9.50 -17.10 4.98
C ASP A 113 -9.79 -16.59 6.40
N ARG A 114 -8.75 -16.23 7.17
CA ARG A 114 -8.92 -15.58 8.48
C ARG A 114 -9.70 -14.27 8.40
N PHE A 115 -9.47 -13.47 7.36
CA PHE A 115 -10.23 -12.23 7.16
C PHE A 115 -11.71 -12.52 6.90
N ILE A 116 -12.03 -13.50 6.04
CA ILE A 116 -13.40 -13.90 5.73
C ILE A 116 -14.13 -14.42 6.98
N ASP A 117 -13.46 -15.26 7.79
CA ASP A 117 -14.04 -15.79 9.02
C ASP A 117 -14.39 -14.67 10.01
N ASN A 118 -13.55 -13.64 10.09
CA ASN A 118 -13.76 -12.47 10.94
C ASN A 118 -14.87 -11.51 10.43
N LEU A 119 -15.40 -11.70 9.21
CA LEU A 119 -16.53 -10.91 8.70
C LEU A 119 -17.91 -11.48 9.09
N VAL A 120 -17.96 -12.73 9.56
CA VAL A 120 -19.21 -13.48 9.81
C VAL A 120 -19.69 -13.32 11.27
N ILE A 121 -18.97 -12.53 12.07
CA ILE A 121 -19.25 -12.29 13.49
C ILE A 121 -20.21 -11.11 13.67
#